data_AF-A0A959IBF0-F1
#
_entry.id   AF-A0A959IBF0-F1
#
_cell.length_a   1.000
_cell.length_b   1.000
_cell.length_c   1.000
_cell.angle_alpha   90.00
_cell.angle_beta   90.00
_cell.angle_gamma   90.00
#
_symmetry.space_group_name_H-M   'P 1'
#
loop_
_entity.id
_entity.type
_entity.pdbx_description
1 polymer ?
#
loop_
_entity_poly.entity_id
_entity_poly.type
_entity_poly.pdbx_seq_one_letter_code
_entity_poly.pdbx_strand_id
1 'polypeptide(L)'
;MSRTSSLLLFALFVLLSTACRREAIKPSDLVFADTQTGCGDFFLYRYSLDGKTGLVVSGRREALGLHPLQEKEFTLPVGPDLEVRLDRFNRSQESYYCNDVFDGKDKIINQYFAVDGKVSIELLEEPQEFGDTYRLHLILEAIRFEDDSGREVELDHAQFEAVQVGWLPG
;
A
#
# COMPACT_ATOMS: atom_id res chain seq x y z
N MET A 1 19.76 52.30 -31.48
CA MET A 1 18.59 51.70 -30.79
C MET A 1 18.49 50.25 -31.22
N SER A 2 18.65 49.30 -30.29
CA SER A 2 18.03 47.95 -30.29
C SER A 2 18.76 47.09 -29.24
N ARG A 3 18.20 47.05 -28.03
CA ARG A 3 18.63 46.21 -26.90
C ARG A 3 17.38 45.56 -26.31
N THR A 4 16.77 44.59 -26.99
CA THR A 4 15.54 43.94 -26.50
C THR A 4 15.41 42.46 -26.93
N SER A 5 16.49 41.67 -26.90
CA SER A 5 16.41 40.23 -27.24
C SER A 5 16.93 39.25 -26.18
N SER A 6 17.61 39.69 -25.11
CA SER A 6 18.22 38.75 -24.14
C SER A 6 17.33 38.37 -22.95
N LEU A 7 16.20 39.05 -22.70
CA LEU A 7 15.38 38.81 -21.50
C LEU A 7 14.38 37.64 -21.63
N LEU A 8 14.07 37.19 -22.85
CA LEU A 8 13.09 36.12 -23.07
C LEU A 8 13.65 34.70 -22.84
N LEU A 9 14.97 34.48 -22.92
CA LEU A 9 15.56 33.15 -22.69
C LEU A 9 15.66 32.77 -21.22
N PHE A 10 15.72 33.74 -20.30
CA PHE A 10 15.88 33.46 -18.87
C PHE A 10 14.57 33.01 -18.20
N ALA A 11 13.42 33.44 -18.73
CA ALA A 11 12.11 33.06 -18.19
C ALA A 11 11.70 31.61 -18.52
N LEU A 12 12.22 31.05 -19.62
CA LEU A 12 11.90 29.67 -20.03
C LEU A 12 12.66 28.63 -19.19
N PHE A 13 13.80 28.99 -18.59
CA PHE A 13 14.62 28.06 -17.79
C PHE A 13 14.12 27.91 -16.34
N VAL A 14 13.37 28.88 -15.82
CA VAL A 14 12.83 28.87 -14.44
C VAL A 14 11.52 28.08 -14.33
N LEU A 15 10.80 27.87 -15.44
CA LEU A 15 9.53 27.11 -15.45
C LEU A 15 9.71 25.58 -15.50
N LEU A 16 10.95 25.08 -15.65
CA LEU A 16 11.26 23.65 -15.68
C LEU A 16 11.70 23.07 -14.31
N SER A 17 11.94 23.91 -13.30
CA SER A 17 12.51 23.45 -12.01
C SER A 17 11.49 23.33 -10.88
N THR A 18 10.23 23.73 -11.09
CA THR A 18 9.12 23.47 -10.16
C THR A 18 8.38 22.18 -10.50
N ALA A 19 9.10 21.12 -10.88
CA ALA A 19 8.55 19.78 -10.79
C ALA A 19 8.31 19.53 -9.29
N CYS A 20 7.05 19.53 -8.87
CA CYS A 20 6.62 19.23 -7.52
C CYS A 20 7.22 17.87 -7.13
N ARG A 21 8.35 17.88 -6.41
CA ARG A 21 9.11 16.67 -6.13
C ARG A 21 8.39 15.91 -5.02
N ARG A 22 7.42 15.06 -5.40
CA ARG A 22 6.79 14.11 -4.47
C ARG A 22 7.91 13.30 -3.82
N GLU A 23 7.89 13.19 -2.50
CA GLU A 23 8.89 12.41 -1.78
C GLU A 23 8.80 10.93 -2.21
N ALA A 24 9.92 10.38 -2.68
CA ALA A 24 9.99 8.98 -3.08
C ALA A 24 10.12 8.09 -1.84
N ILE A 25 9.49 6.92 -1.87
CA ILE A 25 9.77 5.87 -0.88
C ILE A 25 11.16 5.30 -1.16
N LYS A 26 11.94 5.09 -0.11
CA LYS A 26 13.26 4.46 -0.17
C LYS A 26 13.19 3.07 0.48
N PRO A 27 14.12 2.15 0.14
CA PRO A 27 14.19 0.85 0.81
C PRO A 27 14.30 0.95 2.34
N SER A 28 14.96 1.99 2.86
CA SER A 28 15.04 2.25 4.31
C SER A 28 13.70 2.57 4.98
N ASP A 29 12.70 2.98 4.19
CA ASP A 29 11.36 3.29 4.68
C ASP A 29 10.48 2.03 4.77
N LEU A 30 10.99 0.87 4.33
CA LEU A 30 10.28 -0.41 4.29
C LEU A 30 10.63 -1.33 5.47
N VAL A 31 10.96 -0.72 6.62
CA VAL A 31 11.04 -1.41 7.90
C VAL A 31 9.73 -1.17 8.62
N PHE A 32 8.95 -2.22 8.82
CA PHE A 32 7.59 -2.14 9.36
C PHE A 32 7.54 -2.44 10.85
N ALA A 33 6.61 -1.80 11.54
CA ALA A 33 6.28 -2.15 12.91
C ALA A 33 5.62 -3.54 12.96
N ASP A 34 5.71 -4.20 14.11
CA ASP A 34 5.07 -5.50 14.35
C ASP A 34 3.54 -5.39 14.39
N THR A 35 3.01 -4.17 14.57
CA THR A 35 1.57 -3.93 14.56
C THR A 35 1.01 -4.05 13.14
N GLN A 36 0.06 -4.96 13.00
CA GLN A 36 -0.66 -5.30 11.79
C GLN A 36 -2.16 -5.27 12.09
N THR A 37 -2.96 -4.81 11.14
CA THR A 37 -4.39 -4.63 11.35
C THR A 37 -5.14 -5.00 10.09
N GLY A 38 -6.36 -5.50 10.27
CA GLY A 38 -7.28 -5.81 9.20
C GLY A 38 -8.65 -5.18 9.45
N CYS A 39 -9.37 -4.90 8.36
CA CYS A 39 -10.78 -4.53 8.41
C CYS A 39 -11.47 -4.85 7.08
N GLY A 40 -12.80 -4.66 7.04
CA GLY A 40 -13.60 -5.02 5.88
C GLY A 40 -13.49 -6.52 5.58
N ASP A 41 -13.91 -6.95 4.39
CA ASP A 41 -13.79 -8.37 4.02
C ASP A 41 -12.32 -8.81 3.90
N PHE A 42 -11.53 -8.14 3.06
CA PHE A 42 -10.11 -8.43 2.91
C PHE A 42 -9.34 -7.12 2.69
N PHE A 43 -8.96 -6.48 3.80
CA PHE A 43 -8.05 -5.36 3.81
C PHE A 43 -7.08 -5.51 4.99
N LEU A 44 -5.78 -5.58 4.70
CA LEU A 44 -4.69 -5.71 5.65
C LEU A 44 -3.75 -4.52 5.48
N TYR A 45 -3.27 -3.99 6.60
CA TYR A 45 -2.24 -2.96 6.55
C TYR A 45 -1.32 -2.98 7.75
N ARG A 46 -0.13 -2.41 7.56
CA ARG A 46 0.84 -2.11 8.62
C ARG A 46 1.63 -0.87 8.23
N TYR A 47 2.14 -0.16 9.24
CA TYR A 47 2.95 1.04 9.02
C TYR A 47 4.44 0.76 9.16
N SER A 48 5.24 1.54 8.46
CA SER A 48 6.69 1.65 8.69
C SER A 48 6.96 2.11 10.12
N LEU A 49 8.18 1.89 10.62
CA LEU A 49 8.58 2.32 11.97
C LEU A 49 8.46 3.83 12.18
N ASP A 50 8.59 4.63 11.13
CA ASP A 50 8.39 6.09 11.18
C ASP A 50 6.92 6.51 10.97
N GLY A 51 6.03 5.55 10.72
CA GLY A 51 4.60 5.73 10.42
C GLY A 51 4.30 6.46 9.11
N LYS A 52 5.29 6.76 8.28
CA LYS A 52 5.08 7.56 7.05
C LYS A 52 4.79 6.72 5.83
N THR A 53 4.97 5.41 5.89
CA THR A 53 4.69 4.49 4.80
C THR A 53 3.73 3.41 5.29
N GLY A 54 2.61 3.21 4.60
CA GLY A 54 1.71 2.09 4.86
C GLY A 54 1.87 1.02 3.80
N LEU A 55 2.13 -0.23 4.21
CA LEU A 55 1.98 -1.39 3.34
C LEU A 55 0.54 -1.87 3.45
N VAL A 56 -0.12 -1.98 2.30
CA VAL A 56 -1.53 -2.36 2.20
C VAL A 56 -1.65 -3.56 1.29
N VAL A 57 -2.42 -4.55 1.73
CA VAL A 57 -2.88 -5.65 0.89
C VAL A 57 -4.40 -5.69 0.96
N SER A 58 -5.06 -5.64 -0.19
CA SER A 58 -6.51 -5.74 -0.26
C SER A 58 -6.93 -6.70 -1.37
N GLY A 59 -8.08 -7.34 -1.21
CA GLY A 59 -8.54 -8.29 -2.19
C GLY A 59 -10.01 -8.65 -2.05
N ARG A 60 -10.44 -9.67 -2.80
CA ARG A 60 -11.79 -10.24 -2.74
C ARG A 60 -11.69 -11.75 -2.51
N ARG A 61 -12.08 -12.21 -1.33
CA ARG A 61 -11.88 -13.60 -0.91
C ARG A 61 -12.46 -14.61 -1.91
N GLU A 62 -13.70 -14.39 -2.36
CA GLU A 62 -14.39 -15.29 -3.30
C GLU A 62 -13.74 -15.30 -4.68
N ALA A 63 -13.29 -14.14 -5.16
CA ALA A 63 -12.67 -14.03 -6.49
C ALA A 63 -11.29 -14.69 -6.54
N LEU A 64 -10.56 -14.65 -5.41
CA LEU A 64 -9.31 -15.39 -5.21
C LEU A 64 -9.55 -16.89 -4.93
N GLY A 65 -10.80 -17.27 -4.69
CA GLY A 65 -11.22 -18.63 -4.37
C GLY A 65 -10.52 -19.16 -3.11
N LEU A 66 -10.31 -18.32 -2.10
CA LEU A 66 -9.64 -18.74 -0.87
C LEU A 66 -10.56 -19.66 -0.06
N HIS A 67 -9.99 -20.74 0.43
CA HIS A 67 -10.66 -21.73 1.27
C HIS A 67 -9.86 -21.94 2.57
N PRO A 68 -10.51 -22.25 3.68
CA PRO A 68 -9.82 -22.45 4.95
C PRO A 68 -8.81 -23.58 4.93
N LEU A 69 -7.71 -23.38 5.65
CA LEU A 69 -6.57 -24.29 5.79
C LEU A 69 -5.93 -24.68 4.46
N GLN A 70 -6.08 -23.81 3.44
CA GLN A 70 -5.43 -23.93 2.15
C GLN A 70 -4.63 -22.67 1.88
N GLU A 71 -3.33 -22.85 1.65
CA GLU A 71 -2.48 -21.80 1.11
C GLU A 71 -2.70 -21.69 -0.40
N LYS A 72 -2.82 -20.46 -0.89
CA LYS A 72 -2.79 -20.12 -2.30
C LYS A 72 -1.69 -19.13 -2.60
N GLU A 73 -0.99 -19.38 -3.69
CA GLU A 73 0.06 -18.50 -4.18
C GLU A 73 -0.40 -17.75 -5.43
N PHE A 74 0.02 -16.49 -5.51
CA PHE A 74 -0.28 -15.60 -6.63
C PHE A 74 0.99 -14.88 -7.08
N THR A 75 1.14 -14.71 -8.40
CA THR A 75 2.14 -13.82 -9.00
C THR A 75 1.48 -12.49 -9.34
N LEU A 76 2.08 -11.39 -8.91
CA LEU A 76 1.55 -10.05 -9.16
C LEU A 76 1.91 -9.55 -10.58
N PRO A 77 1.05 -8.71 -11.20
CA PRO A 77 -0.26 -8.30 -10.72
C PRO A 77 -1.35 -9.37 -11.01
N VAL A 78 -2.31 -9.52 -10.10
CA VAL A 78 -3.45 -10.47 -10.24
C VAL A 78 -4.70 -9.78 -10.83
N GLY A 79 -4.63 -8.47 -11.08
CA GLY A 79 -5.77 -7.66 -11.53
C GLY A 79 -6.53 -7.04 -10.35
N PRO A 80 -7.85 -6.77 -10.46
CA PRO A 80 -8.61 -6.05 -9.45
C PRO A 80 -8.95 -6.89 -8.19
N ASP A 81 -8.60 -8.17 -8.19
CA ASP A 81 -8.97 -9.12 -7.14
C ASP A 81 -7.97 -9.19 -5.99
N LEU A 82 -6.74 -8.74 -6.23
CA LEU A 82 -5.68 -8.64 -5.23
C LEU A 82 -4.78 -7.46 -5.59
N GLU A 83 -4.70 -6.50 -4.68
CA GLU A 83 -3.83 -5.33 -4.77
C GLU A 83 -2.85 -5.34 -3.59
N VAL A 84 -1.57 -5.15 -3.90
CA VAL A 84 -0.53 -4.87 -2.92
C VAL A 84 0.03 -3.49 -3.27
N ARG A 85 0.05 -2.58 -2.29
CA ARG A 85 0.52 -1.21 -2.51
C ARG A 85 1.21 -0.61 -1.30
N LEU A 86 1.97 0.44 -1.56
CA LEU A 86 2.58 1.31 -0.57
C LEU A 86 1.96 2.69 -0.67
N ASP A 87 1.53 3.24 0.46
CA ASP A 87 1.11 4.63 0.57
C ASP A 87 2.15 5.43 1.34
N ARG A 88 2.59 6.55 0.76
CA ARG A 88 3.40 7.55 1.46
C ARG A 88 2.51 8.64 2.02
N PHE A 89 2.67 8.95 3.30
CA PHE A 89 1.91 9.99 3.99
C PHE A 89 2.72 11.28 4.17
N ASN A 90 2.01 12.41 4.28
CA ASN A 90 2.61 13.71 4.62
C ASN A 90 3.13 13.79 6.07
N ARG A 91 2.58 12.99 6.98
CA ARG A 91 2.99 12.87 8.39
C ARG A 91 2.85 11.42 8.85
N SER A 92 3.47 11.09 9.99
CA SER A 92 3.37 9.77 10.62
C SER A 92 1.91 9.41 10.91
N GLN A 93 1.53 8.16 10.67
CA GLN A 93 0.19 7.59 10.82
C GLN A 93 0.22 6.43 11.80
N GLU A 94 -0.84 6.34 12.60
CA GLU A 94 -1.12 5.19 13.45
C GLU A 94 -2.50 4.57 13.16
N SER A 95 -3.43 5.31 12.53
CA SER A 95 -4.84 4.87 12.36
C SER A 95 -5.55 5.49 11.15
N TYR A 96 -5.00 5.32 9.95
CA TYR A 96 -5.57 5.90 8.71
C TYR A 96 -6.68 5.05 8.06
N TYR A 97 -6.47 3.74 7.85
CA TYR A 97 -7.28 2.97 6.90
C TYR A 97 -8.63 2.46 7.41
N CYS A 98 -8.72 2.10 8.70
CA CYS A 98 -9.90 1.47 9.28
C CYS A 98 -10.56 2.35 10.36
N ASN A 99 -10.35 3.66 10.27
CA ASN A 99 -10.91 4.64 11.20
C ASN A 99 -12.16 5.27 10.58
N ASP A 100 -13.25 5.32 11.35
CA ASP A 100 -14.53 5.91 10.96
C ASP A 100 -14.52 7.44 11.00
N VAL A 101 -13.52 8.03 11.67
CA VAL A 101 -13.34 9.48 11.79
C VAL A 101 -12.13 9.94 11.00
N PHE A 102 -12.37 10.55 9.83
CA PHE A 102 -11.33 11.20 9.04
C PHE A 102 -11.07 12.63 9.54
N ASP A 103 -9.88 12.91 10.07
CA ASP A 103 -9.53 14.23 10.62
C ASP A 103 -9.13 15.27 9.55
N GLY A 104 -9.03 14.86 8.27
CA GLY A 104 -8.73 15.71 7.11
C GLY A 104 -7.27 16.16 6.98
N LYS A 105 -6.43 15.92 7.99
CA LYS A 105 -5.04 16.37 8.03
C LYS A 105 -4.08 15.33 7.48
N ASP A 106 -4.46 14.06 7.57
CA ASP A 106 -3.74 12.94 6.97
C ASP A 106 -3.97 12.85 5.47
N LYS A 107 -2.87 12.91 4.72
CA LYS A 107 -2.92 12.82 3.25
C LYS A 107 -1.85 11.88 2.74
N ILE A 108 -2.29 10.96 1.90
CA ILE A 108 -1.42 10.20 1.02
C ILE A 108 -0.86 11.20 -0.01
N ILE A 109 0.48 11.29 -0.08
CA ILE A 109 1.22 12.17 -0.98
C ILE A 109 1.83 11.42 -2.17
N ASN A 110 1.98 10.10 -2.05
CA ASN A 110 2.41 9.23 -3.15
C ASN A 110 1.90 7.81 -2.94
N GLN A 111 1.71 7.06 -4.02
CA GLN A 111 1.31 5.66 -3.98
C GLN A 111 2.18 4.85 -4.94
N TYR A 112 2.56 3.65 -4.52
CA TYR A 112 3.23 2.69 -5.36
C TYR A 112 2.41 1.41 -5.40
N PHE A 113 2.20 0.85 -6.57
CA PHE A 113 1.47 -0.40 -6.76
C PHE A 113 2.44 -1.51 -7.10
N ALA A 114 2.19 -2.70 -6.57
CA ALA A 114 3.02 -3.85 -6.90
C ALA A 114 2.81 -4.25 -8.36
N VAL A 115 3.93 -4.35 -9.09
CA VAL A 115 3.97 -4.71 -10.51
C VAL A 115 4.61 -6.08 -10.75
N ASP A 116 5.22 -6.67 -9.72
CA ASP A 116 5.90 -7.96 -9.77
C ASP A 116 6.05 -8.54 -8.35
N GLY A 117 6.32 -9.85 -8.25
CA GLY A 117 6.54 -10.56 -7.00
C GLY A 117 5.47 -11.59 -6.67
N LYS A 118 5.57 -12.21 -5.50
CA LYS A 118 4.73 -13.33 -5.07
C LYS A 118 3.98 -13.05 -3.78
N VAL A 119 2.73 -13.48 -3.73
CA VAL A 119 1.88 -13.41 -2.54
C VAL A 119 1.40 -14.82 -2.20
N SER A 120 1.65 -15.29 -0.99
CA SER A 120 1.04 -16.50 -0.43
C SER A 120 -0.01 -16.10 0.60
N ILE A 121 -1.21 -16.67 0.50
CA ILE A 121 -2.36 -16.33 1.33
C ILE A 121 -2.95 -17.61 1.88
N GLU A 122 -3.06 -17.70 3.19
CA GLU A 122 -3.74 -18.80 3.89
C GLU A 122 -4.86 -18.24 4.76
N LEU A 123 -6.04 -18.85 4.62
CA LEU A 123 -7.17 -18.60 5.49
C LEU A 123 -7.10 -19.59 6.67
N LEU A 124 -6.85 -19.09 7.88
CA LEU A 124 -6.56 -19.95 9.04
C LEU A 124 -7.80 -20.62 9.64
N GLU A 125 -8.99 -20.09 9.36
CA GLU A 125 -10.25 -20.60 9.90
C GLU A 125 -11.44 -20.27 8.97
N GLU A 126 -12.49 -21.07 9.06
CA GLU A 126 -13.77 -20.78 8.39
C GLU A 126 -14.37 -19.48 8.96
N PRO A 127 -14.95 -18.60 8.13
CA PRO A 127 -15.74 -17.49 8.61
C PRO A 127 -16.85 -17.99 9.54
N GLN A 128 -17.00 -17.37 10.70
CA GLN A 128 -18.07 -17.74 11.63
C GLN A 128 -19.43 -17.35 11.03
N GLU A 129 -20.45 -18.22 11.18
CA GLU A 129 -21.82 -17.99 10.68
C GLU A 129 -22.43 -16.64 11.11
N PHE A 130 -21.93 -16.07 12.21
CA PHE A 130 -22.27 -14.74 12.68
C PHE A 130 -21.05 -13.83 12.62
N GLY A 131 -21.02 -12.91 11.65
CA GLY A 131 -20.06 -11.80 11.60
C GLY A 131 -19.03 -11.85 10.48
N ASP A 132 -19.03 -12.89 9.62
CA ASP A 132 -18.10 -13.01 8.47
C ASP A 132 -16.63 -12.67 8.82
N THR A 133 -16.22 -12.84 10.08
CA THR A 133 -14.84 -12.59 10.49
C THR A 133 -14.03 -13.85 10.39
N TYR A 134 -12.79 -13.67 9.93
CA TYR A 134 -11.83 -14.75 9.75
C TYR A 134 -10.41 -14.21 9.89
N ARG A 135 -9.44 -15.12 10.04
CA ARG A 135 -8.02 -14.77 10.15
C ARG A 135 -7.23 -15.18 8.92
N LEU A 136 -6.43 -14.25 8.43
CA LEU A 136 -5.53 -14.44 7.29
C LEU A 136 -4.08 -14.52 7.76
N HIS A 137 -3.34 -15.46 7.19
CA HIS A 137 -1.89 -15.39 7.12
C HIS A 137 -1.50 -15.00 5.69
N LEU A 138 -0.59 -14.04 5.54
CA LEU A 138 -0.17 -13.58 4.23
C LEU A 138 1.34 -13.35 4.20
N ILE A 139 2.01 -13.85 3.18
CA ILE A 139 3.43 -13.68 2.93
C ILE A 139 3.62 -12.96 1.59
N LEU A 140 4.48 -11.96 1.58
CA LEU A 140 4.93 -11.22 0.41
C LEU A 140 6.41 -11.54 0.17
N GLU A 141 6.77 -11.93 -1.04
CA GLU A 141 8.15 -12.27 -1.42
C GLU A 141 8.56 -11.52 -2.69
N ALA A 142 9.73 -10.86 -2.63
CA ALA A 142 10.37 -10.17 -3.76
C ALA A 142 9.41 -9.25 -4.53
N ILE A 143 8.70 -8.38 -3.81
CA ILE A 143 7.72 -7.47 -4.41
C ILE A 143 8.43 -6.26 -5.03
N ARG A 144 8.20 -6.00 -6.32
CA ARG A 144 8.59 -4.74 -6.97
C ARG A 144 7.38 -3.83 -7.05
N PHE A 145 7.54 -2.61 -6.55
CA PHE A 145 6.53 -1.56 -6.57
C PHE A 145 6.91 -0.45 -7.54
N GLU A 146 5.92 0.13 -8.22
CA GLU A 146 6.10 1.27 -9.13
C GLU A 146 5.06 2.36 -8.84
N ASP A 147 5.45 3.63 -8.91
CA ASP A 147 4.52 4.77 -8.84
C ASP A 147 4.14 5.34 -10.22
N ASP A 148 3.25 6.33 -10.23
CA ASP A 148 2.76 6.99 -11.46
C ASP A 148 3.86 7.67 -12.30
N SER A 149 5.06 7.85 -11.73
CA SER A 149 6.22 8.46 -12.37
C SER A 149 7.27 7.44 -12.81
N GLY A 150 7.01 6.14 -12.64
CA GLY A 150 7.93 5.06 -12.98
C GLY A 150 9.09 4.90 -11.98
N ARG A 151 8.96 5.43 -10.76
CA ARG A 151 9.95 5.19 -9.70
C ARG A 151 9.66 3.84 -9.06
N GLU A 152 10.72 3.07 -8.85
CA GLU A 152 10.63 1.73 -8.31
C GLU A 152 11.16 1.65 -6.88
N VAL A 153 10.60 0.72 -6.10
CA VAL A 153 11.15 0.27 -4.82
C VAL A 153 10.85 -1.22 -4.64
N GLU A 154 11.76 -1.94 -4.00
CA GLU A 154 11.65 -3.39 -3.79
C GLU A 154 11.46 -3.71 -2.30
N LEU A 155 10.67 -4.74 -2.03
CA LEU A 155 10.44 -5.33 -0.71
C LEU A 155 10.76 -6.82 -0.79
N ASP A 156 11.88 -7.22 -0.18
CA ASP A 156 12.33 -8.62 -0.21
C ASP A 156 11.34 -9.56 0.44
N HIS A 157 10.85 -9.19 1.63
CA HIS A 157 9.93 -10.02 2.40
C HIS A 157 9.06 -9.18 3.34
N ALA A 158 7.79 -9.53 3.43
CA ALA A 158 6.88 -9.05 4.46
C ALA A 158 5.84 -10.12 4.78
N GLN A 159 5.29 -10.08 6.00
CA GLN A 159 4.28 -11.01 6.41
C GLN A 159 3.21 -10.32 7.25
N PHE A 160 2.00 -10.85 7.15
CA PHE A 160 0.88 -10.59 8.02
C PHE A 160 0.51 -11.89 8.73
N GLU A 161 0.73 -11.98 10.03
CA GLU A 161 0.51 -13.20 10.81
C GLU A 161 -0.87 -13.19 11.47
N ALA A 162 -1.76 -14.10 11.04
CA ALA A 162 -3.05 -14.35 11.69
C ALA A 162 -3.90 -13.08 11.93
N VAL A 163 -3.95 -12.19 10.95
CA VAL A 163 -4.69 -10.93 11.04
C VAL A 163 -6.17 -11.19 10.85
N GLN A 164 -6.97 -10.73 11.81
CA GLN A 164 -8.43 -10.80 11.72
C GLN A 164 -8.96 -9.73 10.75
N VAL A 165 -9.83 -10.16 9.85
CA VAL A 165 -10.65 -9.35 8.96
C VAL A 165 -12.11 -9.76 9.10
N GLY A 166 -13.00 -9.09 8.38
CA GLY A 166 -14.45 -9.24 8.40
C GLY A 166 -15.17 -8.00 8.94
N TRP A 167 -16.50 -8.00 8.83
CA TRP A 167 -17.35 -6.93 9.33
C TRP A 167 -18.06 -7.39 10.60
N LEU A 168 -17.71 -6.82 11.75
CA LEU A 168 -18.50 -7.00 12.96
C LEU A 168 -19.78 -6.16 12.84
N PRO A 169 -20.99 -6.76 12.73
CA PRO A 169 -22.21 -6.00 12.96
C PRO A 169 -22.17 -5.40 14.36
N GLY A 170 -22.16 -4.08 14.43
CA GLY A 170 -22.36 -3.32 15.68
C GLY A 170 -23.79 -3.39 16.18
#